data_AF-A0A1A8IBG4-F1
#
_entry.id   AF-A0A1A8IBG4-F1
#
_cell.length_a   1.000
_cell.length_b   1.000
_cell.length_c   1.000
_cell.angle_alpha   90.00
_cell.angle_beta   90.00
_cell.angle_gamma   90.00
#
_symmetry.space_group_name_H-M   'P 1'
#
loop_
_entity.id
_entity.type
_entity.pdbx_description
1 polymer ?
#
loop_
_entity_poly.entity_id
_entity_poly.type
_entity_poly.pdbx_seq_one_letter_code
_entity_poly.pdbx_strand_id
1 'polypeptide(L)'
;MEERDEHSCPRCTHLCDLQEKLLERKAALFMGLKVKSILATQERPQVEVFKQSVHTFYEGCISYLQEWSSSFTDMKCFSWTLLDDPAGWDEVESSLRCVSSKLPNIHINETELFDEVTSVKTYTSDKIGLWDRDIKPADERWAEILIHFKHQHVPFKNVAVICQFAMCLPGTNASVERIFSLMNNTWTNERNRLGLETLKALLITRVNFDDCSEFHARLVDNHSLLKKIHSNMKYSQRVTVTLKGTVGLFI
;
A
#
# COMPACT_ATOMS: atom_id res chain seq x y z
N MET A 1 16.06 -19.46 5.52
CA MET A 1 16.74 -19.08 4.27
C MET A 1 15.63 -18.75 3.31
N GLU A 2 15.15 -17.53 3.44
CA GLU A 2 13.92 -17.01 2.83
C GLU A 2 14.39 -15.69 2.23
N GLU A 3 14.76 -15.75 0.94
CA GLU A 3 15.33 -14.61 0.25
C GLU A 3 14.23 -13.67 -0.22
N ARG A 4 14.44 -12.40 0.12
CA ARG A 4 13.57 -11.25 -0.09
C ARG A 4 13.64 -10.82 -1.55
N ASP A 5 12.60 -11.12 -2.32
CA ASP A 5 12.32 -10.45 -3.59
C ASP A 5 11.27 -9.37 -3.35
N GLU A 6 11.72 -8.12 -3.16
CA GLU A 6 10.85 -7.00 -2.81
C GLU A 6 11.29 -5.72 -3.52
N HIS A 7 11.27 -5.68 -4.86
CA HIS A 7 11.68 -4.47 -5.62
C HIS A 7 10.81 -4.06 -6.83
N SER A 8 9.59 -4.59 -7.03
CA SER A 8 8.67 -4.03 -8.06
C SER A 8 7.20 -4.43 -7.88
N CYS A 9 6.51 -4.07 -6.78
CA CYS A 9 5.21 -4.71 -6.40
C CYS A 9 5.06 -6.15 -6.95
N PRO A 10 5.94 -7.10 -6.58
CA PRO A 10 6.02 -8.43 -7.22
C PRO A 10 4.68 -9.19 -7.16
N ARG A 11 3.84 -8.80 -6.21
CA ARG A 11 2.46 -9.23 -6.08
C ARG A 11 1.62 -8.97 -7.33
N CYS A 12 1.81 -7.83 -8.01
CA CYS A 12 1.04 -7.49 -9.20
C CYS A 12 1.43 -8.37 -10.40
N THR A 13 2.72 -8.62 -10.62
CA THR A 13 3.20 -9.48 -11.72
C THR A 13 2.83 -10.95 -11.51
N HIS A 14 3.01 -11.49 -10.30
CA HIS A 14 2.61 -12.88 -10.00
C HIS A 14 1.10 -13.12 -10.09
N LEU A 15 0.29 -12.13 -9.71
CA LEU A 15 -1.17 -12.20 -9.85
C LEU A 15 -1.59 -12.13 -11.32
N CYS A 16 -0.96 -11.25 -12.11
CA CYS A 16 -1.18 -11.19 -13.57
C CYS A 16 -0.81 -12.52 -14.24
N ASP A 17 0.37 -13.08 -13.96
CA ASP A 17 0.81 -14.37 -14.52
C ASP A 17 -0.13 -15.52 -14.16
N LEU A 18 -0.62 -15.54 -12.92
CA LEU A 18 -1.57 -16.55 -12.47
C LEU A 18 -2.92 -16.38 -13.18
N GLN A 19 -3.37 -15.14 -13.35
CA GLN A 19 -4.61 -14.82 -14.04
C GLN A 19 -4.56 -15.25 -15.51
N GLU A 20 -3.47 -14.95 -16.21
CA GLU A 20 -3.24 -15.41 -17.59
C GLU A 20 -3.27 -16.95 -17.68
N LYS A 21 -2.51 -17.64 -16.82
CA LYS A 21 -2.52 -19.11 -16.78
C LYS A 21 -3.92 -19.69 -16.54
N LEU A 22 -4.74 -19.03 -15.71
CA LEU A 22 -6.12 -19.47 -15.44
C LEU A 22 -7.05 -19.19 -16.63
N LEU A 23 -6.86 -18.07 -17.34
CA LEU A 23 -7.59 -17.76 -18.57
C LEU A 23 -7.30 -18.79 -19.66
N GLU A 24 -6.02 -19.11 -19.91
CA GLU A 24 -5.61 -20.17 -20.84
C GLU A 24 -6.23 -21.52 -20.47
N ARG A 25 -6.17 -21.88 -19.17
CA ARG A 25 -6.72 -23.14 -18.67
C ARG A 25 -8.23 -23.21 -18.82
N LYS A 26 -8.95 -22.09 -18.61
CA LYS A 26 -10.40 -22.00 -18.85
C LYS A 26 -10.71 -22.19 -20.34
N ALA A 27 -10.01 -21.46 -21.21
CA ALA A 27 -10.21 -21.51 -22.66
C ALA A 27 -9.93 -22.92 -23.23
N ALA A 28 -8.88 -23.58 -22.74
CA ALA A 28 -8.53 -24.95 -23.14
C ALA A 28 -9.34 -26.03 -22.42
N LEU A 29 -10.22 -25.65 -21.47
CA LEU A 29 -10.89 -26.55 -20.53
C LEU A 29 -9.91 -27.58 -19.94
N PHE A 30 -8.78 -27.08 -19.44
CA PHE A 30 -7.63 -27.90 -19.08
C PHE A 30 -7.97 -28.87 -17.95
N MET A 31 -7.70 -30.15 -18.20
CA MET A 31 -7.80 -31.25 -17.24
C MET A 31 -6.61 -32.18 -17.45
N GLY A 32 -6.02 -32.67 -16.36
CA GLY A 32 -4.90 -33.61 -16.41
C GLY A 32 -5.29 -34.95 -17.05
N LEU A 33 -4.30 -35.65 -17.64
CA LEU A 33 -4.50 -36.93 -18.33
C LEU A 33 -5.15 -37.99 -17.41
N LYS A 34 -4.82 -37.98 -16.12
CA LYS A 34 -5.45 -38.87 -15.13
C LYS A 34 -6.96 -38.61 -14.98
N VAL A 35 -7.38 -37.34 -15.03
CA VAL A 35 -8.81 -36.99 -14.97
C VAL A 35 -9.51 -37.38 -16.28
N LYS A 36 -8.87 -37.12 -17.42
CA LYS A 36 -9.41 -37.50 -18.74
C LYS A 36 -9.60 -39.01 -18.89
N SER A 37 -8.67 -39.82 -18.38
CA SER A 37 -8.80 -41.29 -18.40
C SER A 37 -9.94 -41.79 -17.52
N ILE A 38 -10.19 -41.16 -16.36
CA ILE A 38 -11.37 -41.48 -15.53
C ILE A 38 -12.66 -41.07 -16.23
N LEU A 39 -12.71 -39.88 -16.85
CA LEU A 39 -13.90 -39.42 -17.58
C LEU A 39 -14.24 -40.29 -18.79
N ALA A 40 -13.25 -40.94 -19.40
CA ALA A 40 -13.48 -41.87 -20.51
C ALA A 40 -14.28 -43.12 -20.09
N THR A 41 -14.35 -43.45 -18.79
CA THR A 41 -15.13 -44.57 -18.27
C THR A 41 -16.53 -44.17 -17.79
N GLN A 42 -16.89 -42.88 -17.87
CA GLN A 42 -18.17 -42.36 -17.36
C GLN A 42 -19.16 -42.09 -18.49
N GLU A 43 -20.44 -41.98 -18.13
CA GLU A 43 -21.49 -41.65 -19.10
C GLU A 43 -21.40 -40.18 -19.55
N ARG A 44 -21.75 -39.93 -20.84
CA ARG A 44 -21.70 -38.58 -21.42
C ARG A 44 -22.36 -37.49 -20.58
N PRO A 45 -23.57 -37.68 -20.00
CA PRO A 45 -24.21 -36.62 -19.19
C PRO A 45 -23.37 -36.23 -17.96
N GLN A 46 -22.75 -37.21 -17.30
CA GLN A 46 -21.90 -36.97 -16.13
C GLN A 46 -20.61 -36.25 -16.51
N VAL A 47 -20.04 -36.60 -17.68
CA VAL A 47 -18.84 -35.94 -18.22
C VAL A 47 -19.13 -34.47 -18.53
N GLU A 48 -20.27 -34.15 -19.14
CA GLU A 48 -20.64 -32.76 -19.46
C GLU A 48 -20.92 -31.94 -18.19
N VAL A 49 -21.58 -32.52 -17.17
CA VAL A 49 -21.77 -31.85 -15.87
C VAL A 49 -20.42 -31.56 -15.19
N PHE A 50 -19.48 -32.50 -15.25
CA PHE A 50 -18.15 -32.30 -14.69
C PHE A 50 -17.37 -31.21 -15.46
N LYS A 51 -17.39 -31.23 -16.79
CA LYS A 51 -16.78 -30.18 -17.62
C LYS A 51 -17.34 -28.79 -17.30
N GLN A 52 -18.66 -28.69 -17.12
CA GLN A 52 -19.30 -27.45 -16.69
C GLN A 52 -18.80 -27.00 -15.32
N SER A 53 -18.66 -27.94 -14.37
CA SER A 53 -18.12 -27.66 -13.03
C SER A 53 -16.67 -27.16 -13.09
N VAL A 54 -15.83 -27.73 -13.96
CA VAL A 54 -14.45 -27.27 -14.20
C VAL A 54 -14.44 -25.86 -14.79
N HIS A 55 -15.31 -25.57 -15.75
CA HIS A 55 -15.45 -24.23 -16.32
C HIS A 55 -15.85 -23.21 -15.24
N THR A 56 -16.88 -23.52 -14.45
CA THR A 56 -17.36 -22.67 -13.35
C THR A 56 -16.28 -22.49 -12.28
N PHE A 57 -15.47 -23.51 -11.98
CA PHE A 57 -14.34 -23.38 -11.07
C PHE A 57 -13.32 -22.35 -11.56
N TYR A 58 -12.86 -22.46 -12.81
CA TYR A 58 -11.90 -21.49 -13.35
C TYR A 58 -12.50 -20.09 -13.43
N GLU A 59 -13.77 -19.98 -13.81
CA GLU A 59 -14.51 -18.70 -13.81
C GLU A 59 -14.54 -18.08 -12.41
N GLY A 60 -14.88 -18.86 -11.38
CA GLY A 60 -14.86 -18.40 -10.00
C GLY A 60 -13.48 -17.92 -9.55
N CYS A 61 -12.40 -18.67 -9.88
CA CYS A 61 -11.04 -18.23 -9.59
C CYS A 61 -10.69 -16.91 -10.27
N ILE A 62 -11.03 -16.75 -11.55
CA ILE A 62 -10.75 -15.54 -12.31
C ILE A 62 -11.55 -14.35 -11.75
N SER A 63 -12.85 -14.52 -11.51
CA SER A 63 -13.70 -13.48 -10.94
C SER A 63 -13.20 -13.03 -9.56
N TYR A 64 -12.81 -13.98 -8.71
CA TYR A 64 -12.20 -13.67 -7.43
C TYR A 64 -10.92 -12.83 -7.64
N LEU A 65 -9.97 -13.30 -8.46
CA LEU A 65 -8.73 -12.53 -8.69
C LEU A 65 -8.99 -11.13 -9.24
N GLN A 66 -9.98 -10.96 -10.13
CA GLN A 66 -10.37 -9.67 -10.68
C GLN A 66 -10.93 -8.72 -9.62
N GLU A 67 -11.80 -9.22 -8.74
CA GLU A 67 -12.38 -8.43 -7.65
C GLU A 67 -11.28 -7.90 -6.71
N TRP A 68 -10.31 -8.75 -6.35
CA TRP A 68 -9.18 -8.37 -5.50
C TRP A 68 -8.15 -7.47 -6.20
N SER A 69 -8.04 -7.56 -7.53
CA SER A 69 -7.14 -6.72 -8.33
C SER A 69 -7.72 -5.33 -8.62
N SER A 70 -9.05 -5.18 -8.60
CA SER A 70 -9.74 -3.91 -8.87
C SER A 70 -9.39 -2.79 -7.88
N SER A 71 -9.01 -3.13 -6.65
CA SER A 71 -8.60 -2.13 -5.65
C SER A 71 -7.22 -1.51 -5.95
N PHE A 72 -6.42 -2.16 -6.79
CA PHE A 72 -5.07 -1.70 -7.14
C PHE A 72 -5.00 -0.99 -8.50
N THR A 73 -6.06 -1.02 -9.31
CA THR A 73 -6.07 -0.31 -10.61
C THR A 73 -5.94 1.19 -10.44
N ASP A 74 -6.55 1.75 -9.39
CA ASP A 74 -6.43 3.18 -9.06
C ASP A 74 -4.99 3.56 -8.66
N MET A 75 -4.21 2.59 -8.18
CA MET A 75 -2.83 2.81 -7.71
C MET A 75 -1.80 2.64 -8.83
N LYS A 76 -2.18 2.06 -9.97
CA LYS A 76 -1.29 1.93 -11.13
C LYS A 76 -0.77 3.27 -11.63
N CYS A 77 -1.53 4.36 -11.42
CA CYS A 77 -1.10 5.70 -11.81
C CYS A 77 0.19 6.16 -11.11
N PHE A 78 0.59 5.55 -9.98
CA PHE A 78 1.82 5.86 -9.25
C PHE A 78 3.00 4.97 -9.62
N SER A 79 2.89 4.08 -10.62
CA SER A 79 3.98 3.16 -11.03
C SER A 79 5.29 3.89 -11.30
N TRP A 80 5.23 5.07 -11.92
CA TRP A 80 6.40 5.88 -12.24
C TRP A 80 7.21 6.31 -11.01
N THR A 81 6.61 6.30 -9.81
CA THR A 81 7.31 6.59 -8.55
C THR A 81 8.24 5.48 -8.11
N LEU A 82 8.19 4.29 -8.73
CA LEU A 82 9.15 3.21 -8.48
C LEU A 82 10.51 3.51 -9.11
N LEU A 83 10.56 4.39 -10.12
CA LEU A 83 11.78 4.76 -10.86
C LEU A 83 12.45 3.55 -11.52
N ASP A 84 11.66 2.59 -11.99
CA ASP A 84 12.12 1.45 -12.80
C ASP A 84 12.44 1.92 -14.23
N ASP A 85 11.66 2.87 -14.75
CA ASP A 85 11.82 3.48 -16.07
C ASP A 85 11.62 5.01 -15.97
N PRO A 86 12.13 5.79 -16.94
CA PRO A 86 11.86 7.22 -17.00
C PRO A 86 10.35 7.51 -17.09
N ALA A 87 9.83 8.27 -16.13
CA ALA A 87 8.40 8.55 -16.01
C ALA A 87 7.79 9.14 -17.30
N GLY A 88 6.66 8.61 -17.77
CA GLY A 88 5.85 9.25 -18.81
C GLY A 88 5.06 10.45 -18.26
N TRP A 89 4.84 11.51 -19.05
CA TRP A 89 3.99 12.60 -18.57
C TRP A 89 2.54 12.14 -18.35
N ASP A 90 2.02 11.27 -19.21
CA ASP A 90 0.65 10.72 -19.08
C ASP A 90 0.44 9.97 -17.75
N GLU A 91 1.48 9.30 -17.24
CA GLU A 91 1.46 8.61 -15.95
C GLU A 91 1.43 9.60 -14.79
N VAL A 92 2.25 10.64 -14.86
CA VAL A 92 2.30 11.72 -13.87
C VAL A 92 0.99 12.50 -13.84
N GLU A 93 0.41 12.80 -14.99
CA GLU A 93 -0.89 13.47 -15.08
C GLU A 93 -2.00 12.61 -14.45
N SER A 94 -1.96 11.29 -14.70
CA SER A 94 -2.88 10.34 -14.07
C SER A 94 -2.74 10.32 -12.54
N SER A 95 -1.50 10.33 -12.04
CA SER A 95 -1.20 10.50 -10.61
C SER A 95 -1.74 11.81 -10.04
N LEU A 96 -1.51 12.92 -10.75
CA LEU A 96 -1.96 14.26 -10.34
C LEU A 96 -3.49 14.31 -10.18
N ARG A 97 -4.24 13.73 -11.12
CA ARG A 97 -5.71 13.62 -11.03
C ARG A 97 -6.14 12.80 -9.81
N CYS A 98 -5.45 11.69 -9.53
CA CYS A 98 -5.71 10.85 -8.37
C CYS A 98 -5.46 11.61 -7.05
N VAL A 99 -4.30 12.25 -6.92
CA VAL A 99 -3.93 13.03 -5.72
C VAL A 99 -4.90 14.18 -5.51
N SER A 100 -5.25 14.93 -6.56
CA SER A 100 -6.19 16.05 -6.48
C SER A 100 -7.58 15.61 -6.05
N SER A 101 -8.02 14.42 -6.47
CA SER A 101 -9.30 13.84 -6.05
C SER A 101 -9.29 13.42 -4.57
N LYS A 102 -8.20 12.81 -4.08
CA LYS A 102 -8.11 12.31 -2.70
C LYS A 102 -7.74 13.40 -1.68
N LEU A 103 -7.00 14.42 -2.11
CA LEU A 103 -6.47 15.50 -1.26
C LEU A 103 -6.88 16.88 -1.80
N PRO A 104 -8.18 17.25 -1.74
CA PRO A 104 -8.68 18.50 -2.34
C PRO A 104 -8.11 19.78 -1.71
N ASN A 105 -7.49 19.68 -0.53
CA ASN A 105 -6.88 20.80 0.17
C ASN A 105 -5.42 21.05 -0.22
N ILE A 106 -4.81 20.18 -1.02
CA ILE A 106 -3.43 20.33 -1.48
C ILE A 106 -3.45 20.85 -2.91
N HIS A 107 -2.81 21.99 -3.13
CA HIS A 107 -2.65 22.57 -4.45
C HIS A 107 -1.30 22.19 -5.03
N ILE A 108 -1.32 21.52 -6.18
CA ILE A 108 -0.14 21.16 -6.98
C ILE A 108 -0.22 22.00 -8.26
N ASN A 109 0.85 22.74 -8.56
CA ASN A 109 0.95 23.50 -9.81
C ASN A 109 1.41 22.58 -10.93
N GLU A 110 0.56 22.36 -11.94
CA GLU A 110 0.82 21.45 -13.06
C GLU A 110 2.01 21.89 -13.91
N THR A 111 2.16 23.19 -14.18
CA THR A 111 3.27 23.72 -14.98
C THR A 111 4.61 23.53 -14.26
N GLU A 112 4.66 23.88 -12.98
CA GLU A 112 5.87 23.64 -12.18
C GLU A 112 6.15 22.14 -12.03
N LEU A 113 5.11 21.31 -11.85
CA LEU A 113 5.26 19.85 -11.79
C LEU A 113 5.90 19.28 -13.06
N PHE A 114 5.51 19.77 -14.23
CA PHE A 114 6.10 19.35 -15.51
C PHE A 114 7.61 19.61 -15.56
N ASP A 115 8.04 20.81 -15.15
CA ASP A 115 9.45 21.21 -15.11
C ASP A 115 10.24 20.40 -14.06
N GLU A 116 9.64 20.19 -12.89
CA GLU A 116 10.22 19.37 -11.82
C GLU A 116 10.42 17.92 -12.27
N VAL A 117 9.41 17.33 -12.91
CA VAL A 117 9.49 15.95 -13.44
C VAL A 117 10.50 15.85 -14.57
N THR A 118 10.62 16.86 -15.42
CA THR A 118 11.66 16.91 -16.46
C THR A 118 13.06 16.90 -15.84
N SER A 119 13.24 17.62 -14.74
CA SER A 119 14.48 17.60 -13.96
C SER A 119 14.75 16.21 -13.38
N VAL A 120 13.72 15.53 -12.84
CA VAL A 120 13.83 14.15 -12.35
C VAL A 120 14.23 13.19 -13.47
N LYS A 121 13.60 13.26 -14.65
CA LYS A 121 13.97 12.41 -15.81
C LYS A 121 15.43 12.60 -16.21
N THR A 122 15.88 13.86 -16.23
CA THR A 122 17.26 14.19 -16.57
C THR A 122 18.24 13.59 -15.58
N TYR A 123 17.95 13.66 -14.28
CA TYR A 123 18.80 13.09 -13.24
C TYR A 123 18.79 11.55 -13.25
N THR A 124 17.64 10.94 -13.52
CA THR A 124 17.45 9.49 -13.42
C THR A 124 17.97 8.71 -14.63
N SER A 125 18.07 9.34 -15.80
CA SER A 125 18.47 8.69 -17.07
C SER A 125 19.78 7.89 -16.97
N ASP A 126 20.78 8.40 -16.25
CA ASP A 126 22.08 7.73 -16.08
C ASP A 126 22.19 6.92 -14.78
N LYS A 127 21.17 6.98 -13.92
CA LYS A 127 21.18 6.46 -12.55
C LYS A 127 20.42 5.16 -12.37
N ILE A 128 19.34 4.95 -13.14
CA ILE A 128 18.48 3.76 -13.01
C ILE A 128 19.31 2.47 -13.08
N GLY A 129 20.16 2.31 -14.10
CA GLY A 129 21.00 1.12 -14.25
C GLY A 129 22.09 0.95 -13.17
N LEU A 130 22.42 2.00 -12.39
CA LEU A 130 23.28 1.88 -11.21
C LEU A 130 22.46 1.43 -10.00
N TRP A 131 21.29 2.04 -9.78
CA TRP A 131 20.40 1.67 -8.69
C TRP A 131 19.89 0.24 -8.80
N ASP A 132 19.65 -0.27 -10.01
CA ASP A 132 19.22 -1.65 -10.22
C ASP A 132 20.33 -2.64 -9.87
N ARG A 133 21.59 -2.31 -10.17
CA ARG A 133 22.75 -3.11 -9.79
C ARG A 133 22.94 -3.16 -8.29
N ASP A 134 22.75 -2.02 -7.63
CA ASP A 134 22.91 -1.89 -6.19
C ASP A 134 21.66 -2.32 -5.41
N ILE A 135 20.60 -2.75 -6.10
CA ILE A 135 19.30 -3.16 -5.54
C ILE A 135 18.78 -2.07 -4.60
N LYS A 136 18.84 -0.83 -5.06
CA LYS A 136 18.45 0.34 -4.26
C LYS A 136 16.93 0.48 -4.27
N PRO A 137 16.26 0.53 -3.10
CA PRO A 137 14.81 0.65 -3.04
C PRO A 137 14.33 2.06 -3.43
N ALA A 138 13.08 2.17 -3.86
CA ALA A 138 12.53 3.40 -4.44
C ALA A 138 12.55 4.60 -3.47
N ASP A 139 12.32 4.37 -2.18
CA ASP A 139 12.41 5.38 -1.13
C ASP A 139 13.82 5.96 -1.00
N GLU A 140 14.85 5.12 -1.05
CA GLU A 140 16.25 5.58 -1.06
C GLU A 140 16.63 6.29 -2.38
N ARG A 141 16.09 5.85 -3.53
CA ARG A 141 16.27 6.54 -4.82
C ARG A 141 15.70 7.96 -4.75
N TRP A 142 14.47 8.11 -4.26
CA TRP A 142 13.85 9.42 -4.06
C TRP A 142 14.58 10.28 -3.03
N ALA A 143 15.04 9.71 -1.92
CA ALA A 143 15.85 10.43 -0.95
C ALA A 143 17.12 11.02 -1.58
N GLU A 144 17.83 10.24 -2.42
CA GLU A 144 19.00 10.71 -3.18
C GLU A 144 18.63 11.89 -4.10
N ILE A 145 17.55 11.77 -4.87
CA ILE A 145 17.07 12.82 -5.79
C ILE A 145 16.75 14.11 -5.02
N LEU A 146 15.93 14.01 -3.96
CA LEU A 146 15.46 15.17 -3.20
C LEU A 146 16.60 15.87 -2.45
N ILE A 147 17.55 15.10 -1.90
CA ILE A 147 18.77 15.64 -1.30
C ILE A 147 19.58 16.38 -2.36
N HIS A 148 19.79 15.78 -3.54
CA HIS A 148 20.51 16.43 -4.64
C HIS A 148 19.82 17.73 -5.08
N PHE A 149 18.50 17.71 -5.28
CA PHE A 149 17.75 18.88 -5.75
C PHE A 149 17.77 20.01 -4.72
N LYS A 150 17.67 19.66 -3.44
CA LYS A 150 17.85 20.62 -2.33
C LYS A 150 19.24 21.26 -2.35
N HIS A 151 20.30 20.49 -2.59
CA HIS A 151 21.67 21.03 -2.67
C HIS A 151 21.91 21.89 -3.92
N GLN A 152 21.31 21.54 -5.05
CA GLN A 152 21.46 22.26 -6.32
C GLN A 152 20.42 23.39 -6.50
N HIS A 153 19.57 23.63 -5.50
CA HIS A 153 18.47 24.60 -5.58
C HIS A 153 17.51 24.36 -6.76
N VAL A 154 17.34 23.09 -7.15
CA VAL A 154 16.34 22.68 -8.15
C VAL A 154 14.98 22.59 -7.46
N PRO A 155 13.89 23.15 -8.01
CA PRO A 155 12.55 22.97 -7.46
C PRO A 155 12.12 21.49 -7.45
N PHE A 156 11.40 21.07 -6.41
CA PHE A 156 10.88 19.70 -6.28
C PHE A 156 9.58 19.61 -5.46
N LYS A 157 8.93 20.75 -5.21
CA LYS A 157 7.85 20.84 -4.23
C LYS A 157 6.64 20.01 -4.68
N ASN A 158 6.28 20.12 -5.95
CA ASN A 158 5.09 19.51 -6.52
C ASN A 158 5.28 17.99 -6.68
N VAL A 159 6.43 17.57 -7.22
CA VAL A 159 6.79 16.16 -7.38
C VAL A 159 6.90 15.45 -6.03
N ALA A 160 7.46 16.12 -5.01
CA ALA A 160 7.60 15.54 -3.68
C ALA A 160 6.24 15.24 -3.03
N VAL A 161 5.21 16.07 -3.25
CA VAL A 161 3.86 15.79 -2.74
C VAL A 161 3.31 14.48 -3.30
N ILE A 162 3.46 14.26 -4.61
CA ILE A 162 2.98 13.03 -5.25
C ILE A 162 3.76 11.81 -4.74
N CYS A 163 5.09 11.94 -4.63
CA CYS A 163 5.95 10.87 -4.14
C CYS A 163 5.65 10.53 -2.67
N GLN A 164 5.44 11.54 -1.81
CA GLN A 164 5.03 11.33 -0.43
C GLN A 164 3.70 10.61 -0.33
N PHE A 165 2.72 11.00 -1.17
CA PHE A 165 1.44 10.30 -1.20
C PHE A 165 1.61 8.83 -1.58
N ALA A 166 2.36 8.55 -2.64
CA ALA A 166 2.62 7.19 -3.11
C ALA A 166 3.33 6.34 -2.05
N MET A 167 4.37 6.88 -1.40
CA MET A 167 5.15 6.16 -0.37
C MET A 167 4.40 5.97 0.95
N CYS A 168 3.35 6.75 1.22
CA CYS A 168 2.48 6.54 2.37
C CYS A 168 1.50 5.36 2.18
N LEU A 169 1.40 4.80 0.97
CA LEU A 169 0.56 3.65 0.70
C LEU A 169 1.22 2.39 1.25
N PRO A 170 0.56 1.65 2.15
CA PRO A 170 1.14 0.42 2.68
C PRO A 170 1.22 -0.64 1.58
N GLY A 171 2.44 -1.09 1.27
CA GLY A 171 2.67 -2.18 0.31
C GLY A 171 2.26 -3.57 0.83
N THR A 172 1.99 -3.70 2.12
CA THR A 172 1.60 -4.97 2.76
C THR A 172 0.56 -4.77 3.85
N ASN A 173 -0.20 -5.83 4.13
CA ASN A 173 -1.12 -5.89 5.27
C ASN A 173 -0.39 -6.12 6.61
N ALA A 174 0.94 -6.28 6.62
CA ALA A 174 1.69 -6.64 7.82
C ALA A 174 1.53 -5.61 8.95
N SER A 175 1.40 -4.32 8.61
CA SER A 175 1.11 -3.26 9.58
C SER A 175 -0.26 -3.45 10.24
N VAL A 176 -1.28 -3.79 9.45
CA VAL A 176 -2.65 -4.06 9.91
C VAL A 176 -2.71 -5.36 10.71
N GLU A 177 -2.04 -6.42 10.26
CA GLU A 177 -1.95 -7.70 10.97
C GLU A 177 -1.28 -7.55 12.33
N ARG A 178 -0.23 -6.71 12.44
CA ARG A 178 0.39 -6.37 13.73
C ARG A 178 -0.61 -5.69 14.67
N ILE A 179 -1.44 -4.77 14.16
CA ILE A 179 -2.50 -4.13 14.95
C ILE A 179 -3.53 -5.17 15.40
N PHE A 180 -3.95 -6.10 14.54
CA PHE A 180 -4.89 -7.16 14.91
C PHE A 180 -4.32 -8.14 15.93
N SER A 181 -3.04 -8.50 15.81
CA SER A 181 -2.34 -9.32 16.81
C SER A 181 -2.32 -8.60 18.17
N LEU A 182 -1.97 -7.31 18.19
CA LEU A 182 -1.99 -6.50 19.41
C LEU A 182 -3.41 -6.38 20.00
N MET A 183 -4.40 -6.23 19.14
CA MET A 183 -5.81 -6.20 19.52
C MET A 183 -6.23 -7.51 20.19
N ASN A 184 -5.91 -8.66 19.60
CA ASN A 184 -6.24 -9.98 20.16
C ASN A 184 -5.51 -10.24 21.49
N ASN A 185 -4.27 -9.78 21.63
CA ASN A 185 -3.53 -9.88 22.91
C ASN A 185 -4.13 -8.99 24.00
N THR A 186 -4.64 -7.81 23.64
CA THR A 186 -5.26 -6.87 24.58
C THR A 186 -6.70 -7.28 24.92
N TRP A 187 -7.41 -7.84 23.95
CA TRP A 187 -8.79 -8.30 24.02
C TRP A 187 -8.81 -9.83 24.17
N THR A 188 -8.33 -10.35 25.31
CA THR A 188 -8.41 -11.78 25.63
C THR A 188 -9.66 -12.08 26.47
N ASN A 189 -10.22 -13.29 26.31
CA ASN A 189 -11.44 -13.74 27.01
C ASN A 189 -11.30 -13.77 28.55
N GLU A 190 -10.07 -13.73 29.06
CA GLU A 190 -9.75 -13.82 30.50
C GLU A 190 -9.55 -12.44 31.15
N ARG A 191 -9.35 -11.36 30.37
CA ARG A 191 -9.18 -10.00 30.88
C ARG A 191 -9.93 -8.97 30.04
N ASN A 192 -11.02 -8.49 30.64
CA ASN A 192 -11.70 -7.23 30.38
C ASN A 192 -12.50 -7.11 29.07
N ARG A 193 -13.83 -7.00 29.22
CA ARG A 193 -14.73 -6.40 28.22
C ARG A 193 -14.45 -4.90 28.09
N LEU A 194 -13.27 -4.52 27.60
CA LEU A 194 -12.95 -3.13 27.33
C LEU A 194 -13.92 -2.60 26.28
N GLY A 195 -14.45 -1.40 26.50
CA GLY A 195 -15.24 -0.72 25.48
C GLY A 195 -14.39 -0.48 24.23
N LEU A 196 -15.02 -0.49 23.05
CA LEU A 196 -14.35 -0.29 21.77
C LEU A 196 -13.50 0.98 21.74
N GLU A 197 -13.98 2.08 22.32
CA GLU A 197 -13.24 3.35 22.36
C GLU A 197 -12.00 3.27 23.25
N THR A 198 -12.06 2.54 24.36
CA THR A 198 -10.91 2.29 25.23
C THR A 198 -9.88 1.41 24.53
N LEU A 199 -10.33 0.37 23.82
CA LEU A 199 -9.44 -0.47 23.02
C LEU A 199 -8.73 0.36 21.95
N LYS A 200 -9.48 1.17 21.17
CA LYS A 200 -8.90 2.05 20.14
C LYS A 200 -7.84 2.98 20.72
N ALA A 201 -8.14 3.67 21.83
CA ALA A 201 -7.20 4.57 22.47
C ALA A 201 -5.93 3.85 22.95
N LEU A 202 -6.07 2.64 23.49
CA LEU A 202 -4.94 1.82 23.94
C LEU A 202 -4.09 1.35 22.75
N LEU A 203 -4.71 0.88 21.67
CA LEU A 203 -4.01 0.49 20.44
C LEU A 203 -3.27 1.67 19.82
N ILE A 204 -3.90 2.84 19.70
CA ILE A 204 -3.25 4.06 19.18
C ILE A 204 -2.03 4.40 20.04
N THR A 205 -2.18 4.41 21.36
CA THR A 205 -1.07 4.72 22.27
C THR A 205 0.07 3.70 22.08
N ARG A 206 -0.25 2.41 22.03
CA ARG A 206 0.74 1.34 21.95
C ARG A 206 1.44 1.25 20.59
N VAL A 207 0.78 1.67 19.52
CA VAL A 207 1.36 1.71 18.16
C VAL A 207 2.25 2.94 17.97
N ASN A 208 1.97 4.06 18.65
CA ASN A 208 2.75 5.29 18.51
C ASN A 208 3.88 5.41 19.54
N PHE A 209 3.91 4.58 20.58
CA PHE A 209 4.94 4.60 21.63
C PHE A 209 5.44 3.18 21.91
N ASP A 210 6.72 2.95 21.67
CA ASP A 210 7.34 1.64 21.88
C ASP A 210 7.49 1.33 23.37
N ASP A 211 7.86 2.33 24.17
CA ASP A 211 8.08 2.20 25.60
C ASP A 211 7.28 3.23 26.45
N CYS A 212 7.07 2.86 27.72
CA CYS A 212 6.33 3.71 28.66
C CYS A 212 7.12 4.95 29.09
N SER A 213 8.44 4.95 28.93
CA SER A 213 9.32 6.05 29.31
C SER A 213 9.23 7.20 28.31
N GLU A 214 9.19 6.90 27.01
CA GLU A 214 8.97 7.84 25.92
C GLU A 214 7.57 8.46 26.04
N PHE A 215 6.55 7.62 26.27
CA PHE A 215 5.20 8.11 26.53
C PHE A 215 5.16 9.05 27.74
N HIS A 216 5.80 8.66 28.84
CA HIS A 216 5.87 9.49 30.04
C HIS A 216 6.62 10.81 29.78
N ALA A 217 7.75 10.80 29.09
CA ALA A 217 8.50 12.00 28.74
C ALA A 217 7.65 12.96 27.90
N ARG A 218 6.98 12.45 26.86
CA ARG A 218 6.05 13.22 26.01
C ARG A 218 4.86 13.77 26.79
N LEU A 219 4.37 13.04 27.79
CA LEU A 219 3.27 13.48 28.63
C LEU A 219 3.69 14.60 29.58
N VAL A 220 4.89 14.48 30.19
CA VAL A 220 5.45 15.47 31.12
C VAL A 220 5.70 16.81 30.43
N ASP A 221 6.26 16.77 29.21
CA ASP A 221 6.54 17.98 28.42
C ASP A 221 5.26 18.72 28.00
N ASN A 222 4.12 18.03 27.91
CA ASN A 222 2.85 18.63 27.51
C ASN A 222 1.99 19.06 28.71
N HIS A 223 2.40 20.15 29.36
CA HIS A 223 1.68 20.73 30.51
C HIS A 223 0.19 21.04 30.22
N SER A 224 -0.14 21.40 28.97
CA SER A 224 -1.53 21.67 28.58
C SER A 224 -2.40 20.41 28.61
N LEU A 225 -1.83 19.27 28.21
CA LEU A 225 -2.48 17.97 28.24
C LEU A 225 -2.61 17.46 29.68
N LEU A 226 -1.56 17.59 30.49
CA LEU A 226 -1.61 17.24 31.92
C LEU A 226 -2.71 17.99 32.66
N LYS A 227 -2.83 19.31 32.42
CA LYS A 227 -3.91 20.11 33.02
C LYS A 227 -5.29 19.62 32.61
N LYS A 228 -5.47 19.19 31.34
CA LYS A 228 -6.73 18.60 30.86
C LYS A 228 -7.02 17.25 31.52
N ILE A 229 -6.02 16.37 31.66
CA ILE A 229 -6.13 15.06 32.32
C ILE A 229 -6.49 15.21 33.81
N HIS A 230 -5.91 16.19 34.50
CA HIS A 230 -6.24 16.46 35.91
C HIS A 230 -7.61 17.15 36.09
N SER A 231 -8.15 17.78 35.05
CA SER A 231 -9.44 18.47 35.11
C SER A 231 -10.63 17.55 34.83
N ASN A 232 -11.84 18.06 35.12
CA ASN A 232 -13.10 17.39 34.76
C ASN A 232 -13.33 17.33 33.24
N MET A 233 -12.55 18.05 32.42
CA MET A 233 -12.66 18.03 30.96
C MET A 233 -12.42 16.63 30.37
N LYS A 234 -11.72 15.74 31.09
CA LYS A 234 -11.51 14.34 30.69
C LYS A 234 -12.82 13.56 30.49
N TYR A 235 -13.90 13.98 31.14
CA TYR A 235 -15.23 13.35 31.02
C TYR A 235 -16.15 14.08 30.03
N SER A 236 -15.76 15.26 29.55
CA SER A 236 -16.61 16.12 28.70
C SER A 236 -16.33 15.96 27.21
N GLN A 237 -15.25 15.28 26.82
CA GLN A 237 -14.91 15.08 25.41
C GLN A 237 -15.68 13.89 24.83
N ARG A 238 -16.68 14.18 23.99
CA ARG A 238 -17.12 13.22 22.97
C ARG A 238 -16.00 13.12 21.96
N VAL A 239 -15.32 11.98 21.91
CA VAL A 239 -14.15 11.78 21.05
C VAL A 239 -14.62 11.72 19.59
N THR A 240 -14.41 12.80 18.85
CA THR A 240 -14.29 12.74 17.39
C THR A 240 -12.80 12.54 17.11
N VAL A 241 -12.39 11.32 16.78
CA VAL A 241 -11.01 11.04 16.35
C VAL A 241 -10.83 11.65 14.97
N THR A 242 -10.30 12.87 14.89
CA THR A 242 -9.74 13.39 13.65
C THR A 242 -8.31 12.89 13.57
N LEU A 243 -8.03 12.00 12.61
CA LEU A 243 -6.67 11.66 12.21
C LEU A 243 -5.98 12.93 11.71
N LYS A 244 -5.28 13.64 12.59
CA LYS A 244 -4.23 14.57 12.16
C LYS A 244 -3.04 13.72 11.77
N GLY A 245 -2.99 13.31 10.52
CA GLY A 245 -1.75 12.92 9.87
C GLY A 245 -0.79 14.09 10.00
N THR A 246 0.08 14.00 11.00
CA THR A 246 1.28 14.83 11.03
C THR A 246 2.15 14.17 9.99
N VAL A 247 2.10 14.70 8.76
CA VAL A 247 3.21 14.57 7.83
C VAL A 247 4.36 15.25 8.55
N GLY A 248 5.09 14.46 9.35
CA GLY A 248 6.40 14.84 9.79
C GLY A 248 7.18 15.10 8.51
N LEU A 249 7.68 16.32 8.36
CA LEU A 249 8.75 16.59 7.41
C LEU A 249 9.81 15.50 7.61
N PHE A 250 9.89 14.55 6.70
CA PHE A 250 11.13 13.85 6.42
C PHE A 250 11.94 14.77 5.52
N ILE A 251 12.48 15.84 6.12
CA ILE A 251 13.61 16.65 5.63
C ILE A 251 14.38 17.15 6.85
#